data_AF-A0A150TZT3-F1
#
_entry.id   AF-A0A150TZT3-F1
#
_cell.length_a   1.000
_cell.length_b   1.000
_cell.length_c   1.000
_cell.angle_alpha   90.00
_cell.angle_beta   90.00
_cell.angle_gamma   90.00
#
_symmetry.space_group_name_H-M   'P 1'
#
loop_
_entity.id
_entity.type
_entity.pdbx_description
1 polymer ?
#
loop_
_entity_poly.entity_id
_entity_poly.type
_entity_poly.pdbx_seq_one_letter_code
_entity_poly.pdbx_strand_id
1 'polypeptide(L)'
;MRSFGFNVEDIPEAEVEGQKRADLLATYDDEEYIVEAKFRNPHHEWRELCQRAESDAFATTTRDIEPWATLSNVICKAHAQLISTPSSTGAFRMLWVVALHPDDNFVMACTKKALVGTRLLFAYNEADLTKNFGALPQARECYYFDDNDFERYPGIDAAMLCTFQGGQLFVNHFSPNLERFRRSHLYTTINEKGAVVDAEILTRSGRAFMLNNDFLGPRREGAQQIYLRETYGALVSVAVEKQLYGQALAPVSDVQTQIDSGLPSEETRGGGRDGG
;
A
#
# COMPACT_ATOMS: atom_id res chain seq x y z
N MET A 1 12.18 3.99 -9.86
CA MET A 1 12.17 3.93 -11.34
C MET A 1 13.56 3.84 -11.95
N ARG A 2 14.54 4.70 -11.60
CA ARG A 2 15.93 4.57 -12.10
C ARG A 2 16.55 3.18 -11.87
N SER A 3 16.29 2.56 -10.72
CA SER A 3 16.71 1.18 -10.41
C SER A 3 16.12 0.10 -11.33
N PHE A 4 15.10 0.44 -12.12
CA PHE A 4 14.47 -0.42 -13.12
C PHE A 4 14.91 -0.06 -14.55
N GLY A 5 15.92 0.80 -14.71
CA GLY A 5 16.49 1.18 -16.01
C GLY A 5 15.86 2.42 -16.66
N PHE A 6 14.91 3.08 -16.00
CA PHE A 6 14.25 4.28 -16.55
C PHE A 6 15.14 5.51 -16.46
N ASN A 7 15.09 6.35 -17.49
CA ASN A 7 15.44 7.76 -17.33
C ASN A 7 14.30 8.47 -16.58
N VAL A 8 14.63 9.30 -15.60
CA VAL A 8 13.63 9.96 -14.75
C VAL A 8 14.02 11.41 -14.52
N GLU A 9 13.10 12.30 -14.84
CA GLU A 9 13.21 13.75 -14.71
C GLU A 9 11.99 14.36 -14.00
N ASP A 10 12.19 15.49 -13.34
CA ASP A 10 11.11 16.26 -12.73
C ASP A 10 10.34 17.01 -13.82
N ILE A 11 9.02 16.99 -13.75
CA ILE A 11 8.18 17.77 -14.67
C ILE A 11 8.16 19.22 -14.17
N PRO A 12 8.44 20.21 -15.03
CA PRO A 12 8.38 21.61 -14.63
C PRO A 12 6.99 22.01 -14.16
N GLU A 13 6.95 22.85 -13.12
CA GLU A 13 5.71 23.46 -12.62
C GLU A 13 4.93 24.14 -13.75
N ALA A 14 3.61 24.22 -13.59
CA ALA A 14 2.78 24.88 -14.60
C ALA A 14 3.05 26.40 -14.62
N GLU A 15 3.15 26.97 -15.81
CA GLU A 15 3.30 28.42 -16.01
C GLU A 15 2.03 29.18 -15.58
N VAL A 16 0.88 28.51 -15.58
CA VAL A 16 -0.42 29.08 -15.20
C VAL A 16 -0.67 28.84 -13.71
N GLU A 17 -0.82 29.93 -12.95
CA GLU A 17 -1.13 29.89 -11.53
C GLU A 17 -2.40 29.05 -11.25
N GLY A 18 -2.30 28.12 -10.29
CA GLY A 18 -3.38 27.22 -9.89
C GLY A 18 -3.50 25.93 -10.72
N GLN A 19 -2.81 25.81 -11.85
CA GLN A 19 -2.69 24.52 -12.55
C GLN A 19 -1.59 23.68 -11.90
N LYS A 20 -1.93 22.45 -11.51
CA LYS A 20 -0.95 21.49 -11.02
C LYS A 20 -0.67 20.44 -12.09
N ARG A 21 0.59 20.08 -12.22
CA ARG A 21 1.08 19.00 -13.07
C ARG A 21 1.46 17.80 -12.21
N ALA A 22 1.71 16.70 -12.90
CA ALA A 22 2.33 15.51 -12.34
C ALA A 22 3.77 15.83 -11.93
N ASP A 23 4.32 15.07 -10.98
CA ASP A 23 5.65 15.34 -10.44
C ASP A 23 6.79 14.88 -11.38
N LEU A 24 6.66 13.70 -11.98
CA LEU A 24 7.79 13.03 -12.66
C LEU A 24 7.42 12.54 -14.06
N LEU A 25 8.39 12.65 -14.97
CA LEU A 25 8.41 11.99 -16.26
C LEU A 25 9.46 10.90 -16.22
N ALA A 26 9.04 9.67 -16.51
CA ALA A 26 9.94 8.53 -16.64
C ALA A 26 9.83 7.94 -18.04
N THR A 27 10.97 7.61 -18.65
CA THR A 27 11.04 7.05 -20.00
C THR A 27 11.93 5.82 -20.05
N TYR A 28 11.55 4.88 -20.91
CA TYR A 28 12.33 3.69 -21.25
C TYR A 28 12.07 3.33 -22.71
N ASP A 29 13.10 3.38 -23.55
CA ASP A 29 12.98 3.26 -25.00
C ASP A 29 11.90 4.20 -25.58
N ASP A 30 10.81 3.66 -26.11
CA ASP A 30 9.66 4.39 -26.66
C ASP A 30 8.49 4.54 -25.67
N GLU A 31 8.62 4.03 -24.45
CA GLU A 31 7.61 4.12 -23.41
C GLU A 31 7.78 5.39 -22.57
N GLU A 32 6.66 6.07 -22.34
CA GLU A 32 6.57 7.29 -21.54
C GLU A 32 5.62 7.07 -20.36
N TYR A 33 6.02 7.53 -19.17
CA TYR A 33 5.26 7.42 -17.93
C TYR A 33 5.18 8.78 -17.24
N ILE A 34 3.96 9.28 -17.11
CA ILE A 34 3.63 10.46 -16.30
C ILE A 34 3.27 9.98 -14.91
N VAL A 35 4.04 10.39 -13.91
CA VAL A 35 3.94 9.85 -12.55
C VAL A 35 3.64 10.95 -11.55
N GLU A 36 2.57 10.77 -10.79
CA GLU A 36 2.27 11.61 -9.64
C GLU A 36 2.69 10.90 -8.36
N ALA A 37 3.62 11.48 -7.61
CA ALA A 37 4.17 10.90 -6.40
C ALA A 37 3.46 11.47 -5.17
N LYS A 38 2.95 10.58 -4.30
CA LYS A 38 2.23 10.96 -3.10
C LYS A 38 2.82 10.29 -1.87
N PHE A 39 3.40 11.09 -0.99
CA PHE A 39 3.74 10.63 0.35
C PHE A 39 2.49 10.50 1.22
N ARG A 40 2.49 9.51 2.11
CA ARG A 40 1.45 9.29 3.11
C ARG A 40 2.05 9.35 4.50
N ASN A 41 1.35 10.09 5.35
CA ASN A 41 1.65 10.19 6.77
C ASN A 41 0.87 9.13 7.55
N PRO A 42 1.32 8.81 8.79
CA PRO A 42 0.57 7.93 9.67
C PRO A 42 -0.87 8.42 9.87
N HIS A 43 -1.77 7.47 10.10
CA HIS A 43 -3.15 7.79 10.45
C HIS A 43 -3.20 8.58 11.77
N HIS A 44 -4.26 9.35 12.01
CA HIS A 44 -4.36 10.16 13.23
C HIS A 44 -4.38 9.29 14.50
N GLU A 45 -5.09 8.16 14.47
CA GLU A 45 -5.12 7.20 15.58
C GLU A 45 -3.75 6.60 15.93
N TRP A 46 -2.83 6.53 14.96
CA TRP A 46 -1.45 6.13 15.23
C TRP A 46 -0.72 7.20 16.04
N ARG A 47 -0.89 8.48 15.69
CA ARG A 47 -0.27 9.59 16.43
C ARG A 47 -0.81 9.67 17.86
N GLU A 48 -2.12 9.46 18.03
CA GLU A 48 -2.74 9.38 19.36
C GLU A 48 -2.22 8.19 20.16
N LEU A 49 -2.01 7.03 19.52
CA LEU A 49 -1.37 5.88 20.17
C LEU A 49 0.03 6.23 20.68
N CYS A 50 0.86 6.87 19.86
CA CYS A 50 2.21 7.28 20.27
C CYS A 50 2.17 8.22 21.48
N GLN A 51 1.28 9.22 21.46
CA GLN A 51 1.11 10.16 22.57
C GLN A 51 0.66 9.48 23.87
N ARG A 52 -0.22 8.48 23.78
CA ARG A 52 -0.61 7.67 24.95
C ARG A 52 0.56 6.85 25.47
N ALA A 53 1.32 6.19 24.59
CA ALA A 53 2.48 5.40 24.98
C ALA A 53 3.58 6.25 25.64
N GLU A 54 3.71 7.53 25.27
CA GLU A 54 4.60 8.49 25.93
C GLU A 54 4.20 8.78 27.38
N SER A 55 2.90 8.77 27.68
CA SER A 55 2.39 9.02 29.04
C SER A 55 2.37 7.76 29.90
N ASP A 56 1.96 6.63 29.31
CA ASP A 56 1.65 5.39 30.05
C ASP A 56 2.75 4.32 29.93
N ALA A 57 3.88 4.65 29.27
CA ALA A 57 4.96 3.75 28.85
C ALA A 57 4.53 2.61 27.89
N PHE A 58 3.23 2.33 27.78
CA PHE A 58 2.66 1.44 26.77
C PHE A 58 1.27 1.92 26.36
N ALA A 59 0.89 1.64 25.13
CA ALA A 59 -0.48 1.78 24.68
C ALA A 59 -0.80 0.76 23.58
N THR A 60 -2.07 0.43 23.44
CA THR A 60 -2.58 -0.42 22.35
C THR A 60 -3.73 0.27 21.61
N THR A 61 -3.96 -0.12 20.37
CA THR A 61 -5.12 0.31 19.59
C THR A 61 -5.58 -0.79 18.64
N THR A 62 -6.89 -0.83 18.36
CA THR A 62 -7.50 -1.68 17.35
C THR A 62 -8.23 -0.80 16.37
N ARG A 63 -7.98 -0.99 15.07
CA ARG A 63 -8.52 -0.11 14.01
C ARG A 63 -9.10 -0.94 12.88
N ASP A 64 -10.19 -0.47 12.31
CA ASP A 64 -10.78 -1.06 11.11
C ASP A 64 -9.92 -0.67 9.90
N ILE A 65 -9.60 -1.65 9.05
CA ILE A 65 -8.87 -1.39 7.82
C ILE A 65 -9.90 -0.97 6.77
N GLU A 66 -10.26 0.31 6.75
CA GLU A 66 -11.22 0.87 5.80
C GLU A 66 -10.69 2.14 5.13
N PRO A 67 -11.08 2.42 3.87
CA PRO A 67 -10.68 3.65 3.22
C PRO A 67 -11.37 4.84 3.88
N TRP A 68 -10.64 5.93 4.06
CA TRP A 68 -11.20 7.20 4.55
C TRP A 68 -11.24 8.25 3.44
N ALA A 69 -12.17 9.21 3.54
CA ALA A 69 -12.46 10.18 2.49
C ALA A 69 -11.23 10.95 1.98
N THR A 70 -10.26 11.23 2.85
CA THR A 70 -9.01 11.90 2.46
C THR A 70 -8.20 11.09 1.45
N LEU A 71 -8.22 9.74 1.48
CA LEU A 71 -7.48 8.92 0.51
C LEU A 71 -8.04 9.11 -0.90
N SER A 72 -9.35 8.96 -1.08
CA SER A 72 -9.98 9.15 -2.38
C SER A 72 -9.88 10.59 -2.87
N ASN A 73 -9.95 11.59 -1.98
CA ASN A 73 -9.69 12.98 -2.35
C ASN A 73 -8.26 13.19 -2.87
N VAL A 74 -7.26 12.49 -2.32
CA VAL A 74 -5.90 12.58 -2.85
C VAL A 74 -5.79 11.87 -4.20
N ILE A 75 -6.42 10.71 -4.38
CA ILE A 75 -6.40 10.00 -5.67
C ILE A 75 -7.11 10.82 -6.75
N CYS A 76 -8.24 11.45 -6.43
CA CYS A 76 -8.95 12.38 -7.30
C CYS A 76 -8.06 13.55 -7.76
N LYS A 77 -7.34 14.19 -6.83
CA LYS A 77 -6.39 15.27 -7.15
C LYS A 77 -5.23 14.78 -8.01
N ALA A 78 -4.69 13.60 -7.69
CA ALA A 78 -3.62 13.00 -8.48
C ALA A 78 -4.10 12.68 -9.91
N HIS A 79 -5.29 12.13 -10.08
CA HIS A 79 -5.90 11.93 -11.40
C HIS A 79 -6.00 13.25 -12.18
N ALA A 80 -6.49 14.32 -11.55
CA ALA A 80 -6.58 15.62 -12.20
C ALA A 80 -5.21 16.13 -12.68
N GLN A 81 -4.15 15.96 -11.87
CA GLN A 81 -2.77 16.31 -12.24
C GLN A 81 -2.24 15.43 -13.39
N LEU A 82 -2.49 14.13 -13.35
CA LEU A 82 -2.06 13.18 -14.38
C LEU A 82 -2.71 13.48 -15.74
N ILE A 83 -3.98 13.89 -15.75
CA ILE A 83 -4.71 14.22 -16.98
C ILE A 83 -4.34 15.60 -17.51
N SER A 84 -4.09 16.59 -16.63
CA SER A 84 -3.73 17.95 -17.04
C SER A 84 -2.28 18.07 -17.55
N THR A 85 -1.43 17.09 -17.24
CA THR A 85 -0.02 17.12 -17.61
C THR A 85 0.16 16.79 -19.09
N PRO A 86 0.77 17.69 -19.89
CA PRO A 86 1.07 17.41 -21.29
C PRO A 86 1.98 16.18 -21.41
N SER A 87 1.64 15.29 -22.34
CA SER A 87 2.34 14.02 -22.55
C SER A 87 2.17 13.57 -24.00
N SER A 88 2.94 12.57 -24.42
CA SER A 88 2.66 11.89 -25.70
C SER A 88 1.32 11.13 -25.65
N THR A 89 0.70 10.89 -26.81
CA THR A 89 -0.58 10.16 -26.93
C THR A 89 -0.52 8.75 -26.34
N GLY A 90 0.68 8.17 -26.31
CA GLY A 90 0.95 6.82 -25.80
C GLY A 90 1.44 6.77 -24.36
N ALA A 91 1.51 7.89 -23.65
CA ALA A 91 2.02 7.91 -22.29
C ALA A 91 1.12 7.13 -21.34
N PHE A 92 1.75 6.39 -20.43
CA PHE A 92 1.07 5.78 -19.29
C PHE A 92 0.99 6.78 -18.14
N ARG A 93 -0.12 6.78 -17.41
CA ARG A 93 -0.37 7.65 -16.26
C ARG A 93 -0.40 6.84 -15.00
N MET A 94 0.47 7.18 -14.05
CA MET A 94 0.67 6.37 -12.85
C MET A 94 0.60 7.18 -11.58
N LEU A 95 -0.02 6.57 -10.57
CA LEU A 95 0.07 7.04 -9.20
C LEU A 95 1.21 6.31 -8.47
N TRP A 96 2.08 7.04 -7.79
CA TRP A 96 3.14 6.44 -6.97
C TRP A 96 2.96 6.85 -5.52
N VAL A 97 2.40 5.96 -4.69
CA VAL A 97 2.15 6.23 -3.27
C VAL A 97 3.25 5.62 -2.41
N VAL A 98 3.79 6.40 -1.48
CA VAL A 98 4.84 5.95 -0.56
C VAL A 98 4.43 6.25 0.88
N ALA A 99 4.58 5.26 1.76
CA ALA A 99 4.52 5.44 3.21
C ALA A 99 5.82 4.91 3.84
N LEU A 100 6.60 5.80 4.45
CA LEU A 100 7.88 5.48 5.09
C LEU A 100 7.81 5.78 6.59
N HIS A 101 6.92 5.07 7.29
CA HIS A 101 6.73 5.21 8.74
C HIS A 101 6.24 3.88 9.34
N PRO A 102 6.33 3.66 10.66
CA PRO A 102 5.91 2.38 11.27
C PRO A 102 4.42 2.02 11.09
N ASP A 103 3.55 2.99 10.77
CA ASP A 103 2.13 2.77 10.44
C ASP A 103 1.88 2.42 8.94
N ASP A 104 2.93 2.17 8.16
CA ASP A 104 2.87 2.09 6.69
C ASP A 104 1.93 0.99 6.19
N ASN A 105 1.98 -0.19 6.80
CA ASN A 105 1.14 -1.33 6.43
C ASN A 105 -0.35 -1.03 6.57
N PHE A 106 -0.77 -0.31 7.62
CA PHE A 106 -2.15 0.10 7.81
C PHE A 106 -2.58 1.07 6.69
N VAL A 107 -1.77 2.11 6.48
CA VAL A 107 -2.07 3.15 5.50
C VAL A 107 -2.09 2.59 4.07
N MET A 108 -1.19 1.67 3.73
CA MET A 108 -1.18 1.00 2.43
C MET A 108 -2.36 0.04 2.25
N ALA A 109 -2.77 -0.69 3.29
CA ALA A 109 -3.96 -1.54 3.21
C ALA A 109 -5.25 -0.72 2.98
N CYS A 110 -5.42 0.41 3.69
CA CYS A 110 -6.53 1.34 3.45
C CYS A 110 -6.43 1.99 2.05
N THR A 111 -5.22 2.32 1.59
CA THR A 111 -5.00 2.87 0.24
C THR A 111 -5.35 1.84 -0.84
N LYS A 112 -4.96 0.57 -0.67
CA LYS A 112 -5.36 -0.54 -1.55
C LYS A 112 -6.88 -0.64 -1.63
N LYS A 113 -7.57 -0.63 -0.48
CA LYS A 113 -9.05 -0.66 -0.45
C LYS A 113 -9.69 0.52 -1.17
N ALA A 114 -9.17 1.75 -1.00
CA ALA A 114 -9.66 2.91 -1.75
C ALA A 114 -9.44 2.77 -3.25
N LEU A 115 -8.26 2.27 -3.64
CA LEU A 115 -7.82 2.17 -5.02
C LEU A 115 -8.60 1.12 -5.81
N VAL A 116 -8.70 -0.09 -5.27
CA VAL A 116 -9.21 -1.29 -5.98
C VAL A 116 -10.40 -1.96 -5.28
N GLY A 117 -10.99 -1.35 -4.25
CA GLY A 117 -12.25 -1.82 -3.65
C GLY A 117 -12.16 -3.22 -3.05
N THR A 118 -11.00 -3.60 -2.52
CA THR A 118 -10.75 -4.99 -2.12
C THR A 118 -11.48 -5.38 -0.84
N ARG A 119 -12.01 -6.60 -0.81
CA ARG A 119 -12.51 -7.26 0.40
C ARG A 119 -11.96 -8.66 0.54
N LEU A 120 -11.57 -9.01 1.77
CA LEU A 120 -11.31 -10.41 2.11
C LEU A 120 -12.64 -11.14 2.29
N LEU A 121 -12.82 -12.25 1.58
CA LEU A 121 -14.01 -13.09 1.64
C LEU A 121 -13.67 -14.48 2.17
N PHE A 122 -14.52 -15.00 3.05
CA PHE A 122 -14.54 -16.42 3.37
C PHE A 122 -15.47 -17.13 2.41
N ALA A 123 -14.91 -17.95 1.53
CA ALA A 123 -15.63 -18.60 0.45
C ALA A 123 -15.75 -20.11 0.65
N TYR A 124 -16.94 -20.64 0.36
CA TYR A 124 -17.23 -22.05 0.21
C TYR A 124 -17.62 -22.33 -1.24
N ASN A 125 -17.13 -23.44 -1.78
CA ASN A 125 -17.71 -23.96 -3.02
C ASN A 125 -19.03 -24.64 -2.68
N GLU A 126 -20.10 -24.28 -3.38
CA GLU A 126 -21.44 -24.85 -3.15
C GLU A 126 -21.44 -26.38 -3.33
N ALA A 127 -20.61 -26.89 -4.25
CA ALA A 127 -20.44 -28.32 -4.45
C ALA A 127 -19.76 -29.04 -3.26
N ASP A 128 -18.92 -28.34 -2.50
CA ASP A 128 -18.20 -28.92 -1.37
C ASP A 128 -19.10 -29.05 -0.13
N LEU A 129 -20.03 -28.11 0.07
CA LEU A 129 -20.97 -28.16 1.21
C LEU A 129 -21.91 -29.37 1.14
N THR A 130 -22.27 -29.81 -0.06
CA THR A 130 -23.16 -30.96 -0.25
C THR A 130 -22.44 -32.31 -0.13
N LYS A 131 -21.12 -32.34 -0.38
CA LYS A 131 -20.34 -33.58 -0.43
C LYS A 131 -19.47 -33.81 0.80
N ASN A 132 -18.97 -32.74 1.42
CA ASN A 132 -18.03 -32.77 2.52
C ASN A 132 -18.44 -31.79 3.62
N PHE A 133 -19.34 -32.24 4.51
CA PHE A 133 -19.64 -31.58 5.78
C PHE A 133 -18.36 -31.50 6.64
N GLY A 134 -17.58 -30.42 6.48
CA GLY A 134 -16.28 -30.25 7.12
C GLY A 134 -15.25 -29.47 6.30
N ALA A 135 -15.54 -29.13 5.04
CA ALA A 135 -14.67 -28.25 4.27
C ALA A 135 -14.58 -26.86 4.93
N LEU A 136 -13.37 -26.42 5.25
CA LEU A 136 -13.12 -25.09 5.82
C LEU A 136 -13.26 -24.02 4.74
N PRO A 137 -13.79 -22.82 5.07
CA PRO A 137 -13.84 -21.72 4.13
C PRO A 137 -12.43 -21.32 3.70
N GLN A 138 -12.28 -20.97 2.43
CA GLN A 138 -11.04 -20.40 1.93
C GLN A 138 -11.12 -18.88 2.00
N ALA A 139 -10.12 -18.27 2.64
CA ALA A 139 -9.96 -16.82 2.62
C ALA A 139 -9.41 -16.41 1.25
N ARG A 140 -10.16 -15.59 0.51
CA ARG A 140 -9.77 -15.09 -0.82
C ARG A 140 -10.09 -13.61 -0.93
N GLU A 141 -9.18 -12.85 -1.52
CA GLU A 141 -9.47 -11.45 -1.85
C GLU A 141 -10.46 -11.37 -3.02
N CYS A 142 -11.39 -10.43 -2.94
CA CYS A 142 -12.25 -10.02 -4.04
C CYS A 142 -11.91 -8.58 -4.42
N TYR A 143 -11.51 -8.39 -5.67
CA TYR A 143 -11.19 -7.09 -6.26
C TYR A 143 -12.44 -6.43 -6.80
N TYR A 144 -12.47 -5.09 -6.70
CA TYR A 144 -13.61 -4.27 -7.09
C TYR A 144 -14.89 -4.77 -6.44
N PHE A 145 -14.85 -5.16 -5.16
CA PHE A 145 -16.05 -5.56 -4.43
C PHE A 145 -16.86 -4.32 -4.03
N ASP A 146 -16.15 -3.32 -3.50
CA ASP A 146 -16.69 -2.02 -3.13
C ASP A 146 -16.33 -0.91 -4.13
N ASP A 147 -16.94 0.25 -3.91
CA ASP A 147 -16.62 1.49 -4.59
C ASP A 147 -15.12 1.78 -4.54
N ASN A 148 -14.51 2.02 -5.71
CA ASN A 148 -13.07 2.13 -5.84
C ASN A 148 -12.66 3.25 -6.81
N ASP A 149 -11.44 3.76 -6.62
CA ASP A 149 -10.95 4.91 -7.38
C ASP A 149 -10.46 4.53 -8.79
N PHE A 150 -10.03 3.29 -9.03
CA PHE A 150 -9.66 2.84 -10.37
C PHE A 150 -10.83 2.81 -11.35
N GLU A 151 -12.01 2.39 -10.90
CA GLU A 151 -13.26 2.45 -11.66
C GLU A 151 -13.70 3.90 -11.90
N ARG A 152 -13.56 4.77 -10.89
CA ARG A 152 -13.90 6.20 -11.01
C ARG A 152 -12.94 6.98 -11.93
N TYR A 153 -11.67 6.56 -11.98
CA TYR A 153 -10.60 7.27 -12.66
C TYR A 153 -9.86 6.34 -13.64
N PRO A 154 -10.51 5.88 -14.72
CA PRO A 154 -9.92 4.97 -15.70
C PRO A 154 -8.74 5.59 -16.46
N GLY A 155 -8.52 6.90 -16.34
CA GLY A 155 -7.34 7.58 -16.88
C GLY A 155 -6.03 7.30 -16.12
N ILE A 156 -6.08 6.65 -14.95
CA ILE A 156 -4.90 6.11 -14.27
C ILE A 156 -4.67 4.69 -14.76
N ASP A 157 -3.50 4.40 -15.34
CA ASP A 157 -3.19 3.07 -15.88
C ASP A 157 -2.74 2.08 -14.80
N ALA A 158 -2.03 2.58 -13.79
CA ALA A 158 -1.56 1.76 -12.67
C ALA A 158 -1.21 2.62 -11.44
N ALA A 159 -1.04 1.96 -10.31
CA ALA A 159 -0.47 2.58 -9.12
C ALA A 159 0.62 1.71 -8.49
N MET A 160 1.71 2.34 -8.06
CA MET A 160 2.72 1.71 -7.23
C MET A 160 2.47 2.09 -5.77
N LEU A 161 2.31 1.11 -4.88
CA LEU A 161 2.23 1.32 -3.43
C LEU A 161 3.51 0.83 -2.77
N CYS A 162 4.25 1.71 -2.11
CA CYS A 162 5.56 1.41 -1.50
C CYS A 162 5.57 1.61 0.01
N THR A 163 6.18 0.65 0.71
CA THR A 163 6.55 0.71 2.13
C THR A 163 8.06 0.51 2.29
N PHE A 164 8.56 0.48 3.53
CA PHE A 164 9.94 0.06 3.78
C PHE A 164 10.23 -1.40 3.40
N GLN A 165 9.21 -2.25 3.33
CA GLN A 165 9.37 -3.68 3.03
C GLN A 165 9.38 -3.98 1.53
N GLY A 166 8.96 -3.04 0.69
CA GLY A 166 8.92 -3.22 -0.76
C GLY A 166 7.81 -2.41 -1.42
N GLY A 167 7.47 -2.77 -2.65
CA GLY A 167 6.37 -2.14 -3.37
C GLY A 167 5.57 -3.13 -4.19
N GLN A 168 4.31 -2.80 -4.44
CA GLN A 168 3.40 -3.57 -5.28
C GLN A 168 2.80 -2.68 -6.36
N LEU A 169 2.80 -3.17 -7.60
CA LEU A 169 2.20 -2.51 -8.76
C LEU A 169 0.77 -3.02 -8.96
N PHE A 170 -0.21 -2.16 -8.71
CA PHE A 170 -1.61 -2.41 -8.97
C PHE A 170 -1.99 -1.94 -10.36
N VAL A 171 -2.53 -2.84 -11.17
CA VAL A 171 -2.94 -2.55 -12.55
C VAL A 171 -4.40 -2.11 -12.56
N ASN A 172 -4.72 -1.02 -13.25
CA ASN A 172 -6.10 -0.58 -13.38
C ASN A 172 -6.82 -1.39 -14.47
N HIS A 173 -7.71 -2.30 -14.05
CA HIS A 173 -8.55 -3.10 -14.94
C HIS A 173 -9.49 -2.26 -15.83
N PHE A 174 -9.82 -1.05 -15.39
CA PHE A 174 -10.70 -0.14 -16.12
C PHE A 174 -9.95 0.81 -17.05
N SER A 175 -8.60 0.76 -17.08
CA SER A 175 -7.83 1.60 -17.99
C SER A 175 -8.04 1.17 -19.45
N PRO A 176 -8.25 2.13 -20.38
CA PRO A 176 -8.29 1.84 -21.81
C PRO A 176 -6.93 1.36 -22.35
N ASN A 177 -5.84 1.57 -21.61
CA ASN A 177 -4.50 1.11 -21.98
C ASN A 177 -4.10 -0.21 -21.30
N LEU A 178 -5.00 -0.90 -20.59
CA LEU A 178 -4.70 -2.11 -19.81
C LEU A 178 -3.80 -3.10 -20.54
N GLU A 179 -4.21 -3.52 -21.74
CA GLU A 179 -3.46 -4.49 -22.54
C GLU A 179 -2.10 -3.94 -22.99
N ARG A 180 -2.01 -2.64 -23.30
CA ARG A 180 -0.73 -2.01 -23.63
C ARG A 180 0.18 -1.97 -22.41
N PHE A 181 -0.36 -1.64 -21.25
CA PHE A 181 0.38 -1.58 -19.99
C PHE A 181 0.90 -2.95 -19.56
N ARG A 182 0.12 -4.03 -19.74
CA ARG A 182 0.56 -5.42 -19.47
C ARG A 182 1.78 -5.85 -20.29
N ARG A 183 1.99 -5.25 -21.45
CA ARG A 183 3.16 -5.50 -22.31
C ARG A 183 4.33 -4.56 -22.02
N SER A 184 4.14 -3.59 -21.13
CA SER A 184 5.14 -2.57 -20.87
C SER A 184 6.37 -3.11 -20.16
N HIS A 185 7.50 -2.41 -20.30
CA HIS A 185 8.73 -2.74 -19.60
C HIS A 185 8.56 -2.70 -18.09
N LEU A 186 7.82 -1.70 -17.58
CA LEU A 186 7.59 -1.55 -16.15
C LEU A 186 6.78 -2.73 -15.57
N TYR A 187 5.69 -3.11 -16.24
CA TYR A 187 4.89 -4.27 -15.84
C TYR A 187 5.76 -5.53 -15.81
N THR A 188 6.48 -5.81 -16.90
CA THR A 188 7.30 -7.02 -17.04
C THR A 188 8.36 -7.11 -15.95
N THR A 189 9.11 -6.03 -15.75
CA THR A 189 10.19 -5.94 -14.74
C THR A 189 9.69 -6.18 -13.32
N ILE A 190 8.50 -5.67 -12.98
CA ILE A 190 7.92 -5.85 -11.63
C ILE A 190 7.27 -7.24 -11.50
N ASN A 191 6.69 -7.75 -12.58
CA ASN A 191 6.04 -9.07 -12.60
C ASN A 191 7.07 -10.20 -12.43
N GLU A 192 8.26 -10.07 -13.00
CA GLU A 192 9.39 -10.99 -12.75
C GLU A 192 9.76 -11.11 -11.27
N LYS A 193 9.49 -10.06 -10.49
CA LYS A 193 9.69 -10.03 -9.03
C LYS A 193 8.46 -10.52 -8.24
N GLY A 194 7.37 -10.90 -8.92
CA GLY A 194 6.12 -11.33 -8.29
C GLY A 194 5.36 -10.20 -7.58
N ALA A 195 5.64 -8.94 -7.91
CA ALA A 195 5.11 -7.77 -7.20
C ALA A 195 3.98 -7.05 -7.97
N VAL A 196 3.42 -7.67 -9.01
CA VAL A 196 2.26 -7.15 -9.74
C VAL A 196 0.97 -7.71 -9.15
N VAL A 197 0.02 -6.82 -8.91
CA VAL A 197 -1.37 -7.12 -8.56
C VAL A 197 -2.25 -6.76 -9.76
N ASP A 198 -2.50 -7.77 -10.58
CA ASP A 198 -3.44 -7.71 -11.69
C ASP A 198 -4.66 -8.58 -11.34
N ALA A 199 -5.78 -7.93 -11.03
CA ALA A 199 -6.99 -8.57 -10.52
C ALA A 199 -7.51 -9.66 -11.48
N GLU A 200 -7.52 -9.38 -12.78
CA GLU A 200 -8.02 -10.33 -13.78
C GLU A 200 -7.12 -11.57 -13.86
N ILE A 201 -5.80 -11.39 -13.84
CA ILE A 201 -4.85 -12.52 -13.86
C ILE A 201 -4.97 -13.35 -12.58
N LEU A 202 -5.07 -12.68 -11.42
CA LEU A 202 -5.26 -13.35 -10.12
C LEU A 202 -6.56 -14.17 -10.12
N THR A 203 -7.65 -13.61 -10.64
CA THR A 203 -8.94 -14.29 -10.76
C THR A 203 -8.88 -15.46 -11.74
N ARG A 204 -8.28 -15.29 -12.92
CA ARG A 204 -8.13 -16.36 -13.91
C ARG A 204 -7.29 -17.54 -13.38
N SER A 205 -6.33 -17.25 -12.49
CA SER A 205 -5.53 -18.26 -11.79
C SER A 205 -6.22 -18.90 -10.57
N GLY A 206 -7.46 -18.49 -10.25
CA GLY A 206 -8.22 -19.00 -9.10
C GLY A 206 -7.74 -18.49 -7.73
N ARG A 207 -6.84 -17.50 -7.69
CA ARG A 207 -6.26 -16.94 -6.45
C ARG A 207 -7.11 -15.84 -5.83
N ALA A 208 -8.02 -15.24 -6.60
CA ALA A 208 -8.88 -14.16 -6.16
C ALA A 208 -10.25 -14.22 -6.85
N PHE A 209 -11.20 -13.45 -6.34
CA PHE A 209 -12.43 -13.10 -7.07
C PHE A 209 -12.34 -11.67 -7.60
N MET A 210 -13.22 -11.33 -8.53
CA MET A 210 -13.34 -9.98 -9.06
C MET A 210 -14.79 -9.74 -9.44
N LEU A 211 -15.32 -8.54 -9.13
CA LEU A 211 -16.54 -8.10 -9.81
C LEU A 211 -16.10 -7.42 -11.11
N ASN A 212 -16.41 -8.07 -12.24
CA ASN A 212 -15.93 -7.63 -13.54
C ASN A 212 -16.85 -6.55 -14.13
N ASN A 213 -16.51 -6.04 -15.32
CA ASN A 213 -17.22 -4.94 -16.00
C ASN A 213 -18.68 -5.26 -16.34
N ASP A 214 -19.09 -6.53 -16.24
CA ASP A 214 -20.47 -6.99 -16.43
C ASP A 214 -21.32 -6.95 -15.15
N PHE A 215 -20.72 -6.65 -13.99
CA PHE A 215 -21.47 -6.41 -12.77
C PHE A 215 -22.17 -5.04 -12.82
N LEU A 216 -23.51 -5.05 -12.98
CA LEU A 216 -24.35 -3.84 -13.06
C LEU A 216 -25.19 -3.59 -11.79
N GLY A 217 -25.06 -4.45 -10.78
CA GLY A 217 -25.84 -4.35 -9.55
C GLY A 217 -25.37 -3.20 -8.65
N PRO A 218 -26.22 -2.73 -7.72
CA PRO A 218 -25.74 -1.85 -6.67
C PRO A 218 -24.70 -2.59 -5.82
N ARG A 219 -23.62 -1.93 -5.41
CA ARG A 219 -22.59 -2.48 -4.51
C ARG A 219 -23.08 -2.53 -3.05
N ARG A 220 -24.24 -3.13 -2.83
CA ARG A 220 -24.92 -3.31 -1.53
C ARG A 220 -25.98 -4.40 -1.64
N GLU A 221 -26.59 -4.76 -0.51
CA GLU A 221 -27.83 -5.54 -0.46
C GLU A 221 -27.73 -6.98 -1.04
N GLY A 222 -26.54 -7.58 -1.03
CA GLY A 222 -26.38 -8.99 -1.42
C GLY A 222 -26.10 -9.23 -2.90
N ALA A 223 -26.16 -8.19 -3.75
CA ALA A 223 -25.97 -8.32 -5.20
C ALA A 223 -24.57 -8.85 -5.55
N GLN A 224 -23.53 -8.42 -4.83
CA GLN A 224 -22.17 -8.93 -5.02
C GLN A 224 -22.10 -10.43 -4.73
N GLN A 225 -22.74 -10.90 -3.66
CA GLN A 225 -22.75 -12.32 -3.29
C GLN A 225 -23.48 -13.17 -4.32
N ILE A 226 -24.59 -12.66 -4.87
CA ILE A 226 -25.32 -13.32 -5.96
C ILE A 226 -24.42 -13.44 -7.19
N TYR A 227 -23.78 -12.35 -7.61
CA TYR A 227 -22.84 -12.37 -8.74
C TYR A 227 -21.70 -13.36 -8.50
N LEU A 228 -21.10 -13.38 -7.31
CA LEU A 228 -20.00 -14.30 -7.00
C LEU A 228 -20.45 -15.76 -7.01
N ARG A 229 -21.67 -16.05 -6.56
CA ARG A 229 -22.26 -17.39 -6.64
C ARG A 229 -22.50 -17.80 -8.09
N GLU A 230 -23.08 -16.92 -8.90
CA GLU A 230 -23.40 -17.23 -10.31
C GLU A 230 -22.15 -17.36 -11.18
N THR A 231 -21.16 -16.49 -10.98
CA THR A 231 -19.93 -16.46 -11.77
C THR A 231 -18.92 -17.52 -11.33
N TYR A 232 -18.81 -17.79 -10.04
CA TYR A 232 -17.75 -18.64 -9.48
C TYR A 232 -18.26 -19.88 -8.72
N GLY A 233 -19.57 -20.08 -8.56
CA GLY A 233 -20.13 -21.14 -7.71
C GLY A 233 -19.78 -20.97 -6.23
N ALA A 234 -19.44 -19.75 -5.81
CA ALA A 234 -18.91 -19.45 -4.49
C ALA A 234 -19.98 -18.82 -3.59
N LEU A 235 -20.25 -19.45 -2.46
CA LEU A 235 -20.98 -18.83 -1.35
C LEU A 235 -19.97 -18.11 -0.47
N VAL A 236 -20.17 -16.82 -0.26
CA VAL A 236 -19.17 -15.96 0.37
C VAL A 236 -19.74 -15.21 1.57
N SER A 237 -18.88 -14.96 2.55
CA SER A 237 -19.12 -14.02 3.63
C SER A 237 -17.97 -13.02 3.70
N VAL A 238 -18.28 -11.75 3.96
CA VAL A 238 -17.27 -10.69 4.05
C VAL A 238 -16.55 -10.78 5.39
N ALA A 239 -15.21 -10.81 5.36
CA ALA A 239 -14.41 -10.74 6.57
C ALA A 239 -14.33 -9.30 7.09
N VAL A 240 -14.32 -9.12 8.41
CA VAL A 240 -14.00 -7.84 9.05
C VAL A 240 -12.50 -7.79 9.30
N GLU A 241 -11.82 -6.90 8.60
CA GLU A 241 -10.37 -6.73 8.70
C GLU A 241 -10.04 -5.65 9.71
N LYS A 242 -9.29 -6.02 10.75
CA LYS A 242 -8.82 -5.12 11.79
C LYS A 242 -7.31 -5.24 11.93
N GLN A 243 -6.66 -4.12 12.26
CA GLN A 243 -5.29 -4.12 12.72
C GLN A 243 -5.27 -3.90 14.23
N LEU A 244 -4.59 -4.81 14.95
CA LEU A 244 -4.20 -4.61 16.34
C LEU A 244 -2.74 -4.15 16.37
N TYR A 245 -2.45 -3.07 17.09
CA TYR A 245 -1.10 -2.57 17.26
C TYR A 245 -0.84 -2.16 18.72
N GLY A 246 0.38 -2.39 19.18
CA GLY A 246 0.85 -1.98 20.50
C GLY A 246 2.19 -1.29 20.41
N GLN A 247 2.38 -0.23 21.19
CA GLN A 247 3.64 0.48 21.33
C GLN A 247 4.03 0.49 22.81
N ALA A 248 5.29 0.17 23.09
CA ALA A 248 5.90 0.30 24.40
C ALA A 248 7.17 1.12 24.28
N LEU A 249 7.38 2.04 25.21
CA LEU A 249 8.64 2.75 25.36
C LEU A 249 9.53 1.93 26.28
N ALA A 250 10.69 1.52 25.77
CA ALA A 250 11.71 0.95 26.64
C ALA A 250 12.13 2.03 27.65
N PRO A 251 12.25 1.71 28.95
CA PRO A 251 12.90 2.62 29.86
C PRO A 251 14.28 2.91 29.29
N VAL A 252 14.63 4.19 29.18
CA VAL A 252 16.00 4.60 28.86
C VAL A 252 16.84 4.19 30.06
N SER A 253 17.29 2.94 30.10
CA SER A 253 18.33 2.52 31.03
C SER A 253 19.55 3.37 30.71
N ASP A 254 20.10 4.06 31.71
CA ASP A 254 21.24 4.95 31.57
C ASP A 254 22.39 4.27 30.81
N VAL A 255 22.52 4.55 29.51
CA VAL A 255 23.69 4.18 28.69
C VAL A 255 24.93 5.02 29.08
N GLN A 256 24.87 5.72 30.23
CA GLN A 256 25.86 6.70 30.65
C GLN A 256 26.46 6.40 32.04
N THR A 257 26.91 5.17 32.32
CA THR A 257 27.87 4.98 33.44
C THR A 257 28.79 3.77 33.23
N GLN A 258 29.65 3.77 32.20
CA GLN A 258 30.84 2.91 32.17
C GLN A 258 31.93 3.44 31.23
N ILE A 259 32.20 4.74 31.28
CA ILE A 259 33.44 5.32 30.74
C ILE A 259 33.89 6.41 31.73
N ASP A 260 34.25 6.03 32.94
CA ASP A 260 35.07 6.84 33.87
C ASP A 260 35.31 6.06 35.18
N SER A 261 36.28 5.14 35.15
CA SER A 261 37.03 4.68 36.35
C SER A 261 38.02 3.60 35.94
N GLY A 262 39.13 4.02 35.33
CA GLY A 262 40.16 3.08 34.89
C GLY A 262 41.47 3.71 34.49
N LEU A 263 41.88 4.82 35.11
CA LEU A 263 43.28 5.27 35.09
C LEU A 263 43.80 5.31 36.53
N PRO A 264 44.87 4.56 36.85
CA PRO A 264 45.44 4.52 38.19
C PRO A 264 46.22 5.81 38.47
N SER A 265 45.94 6.45 39.61
CA SER A 265 46.73 7.53 40.16
C SER A 265 48.07 7.00 40.67
N GLU A 266 49.16 7.54 40.12
CA GLU A 266 50.51 7.45 40.67
C GLU A 266 50.54 8.04 42.10
N GLU A 267 50.75 7.19 43.11
CA GLU A 267 51.25 7.66 44.41
C GLU A 267 52.76 7.45 44.49
N THR A 268 53.44 8.56 44.30
CA THR A 268 54.77 8.84 44.83
C THR A 268 54.72 8.86 46.35
N ARG A 269 55.55 8.07 47.03
CA ARG A 269 56.07 8.41 48.37
C ARG A 269 57.38 7.69 48.63
N GLY A 270 58.45 8.47 48.61
CA GLY A 270 59.77 8.05 49.07
C GLY A 270 59.95 8.20 50.58
N GLY A 271 60.95 7.48 51.08
CA GLY A 271 61.87 7.96 52.12
C GLY A 271 61.46 7.74 53.57
N GLY A 272 62.24 6.95 54.30
CA GLY A 272 62.21 6.95 55.76
C GLY A 272 62.95 5.77 56.38
N ARG A 273 64.06 6.07 57.03
CA ARG A 273 65.08 5.18 57.61
C ARG A 273 64.78 4.71 59.04
N ASP A 274 65.54 3.69 59.43
CA ASP A 274 66.12 3.37 60.74
C ASP A 274 65.34 2.56 61.80
N GLY A 275 66.02 1.50 62.27
CA GLY A 275 66.26 1.28 63.71
C GLY A 275 65.85 -0.10 64.26
N GLY A 276 66.84 -0.97 64.52
CA GLY A 276 66.69 -2.18 65.35
C GLY A 276 67.57 -3.34 64.94
#